data_AF-A0A7S1BHP6-F1
#
_entry.id   AF-A0A7S1BHP6-F1
#
_cell.length_a   1.000
_cell.length_b   1.000
_cell.length_c   1.000
_cell.angle_alpha   90.00
_cell.angle_beta   90.00
_cell.angle_gamma   90.00
#
_symmetry.space_group_name_H-M   'P 1'
#
loop_
_entity.id
_entity.type
_entity.pdbx_description
1 polymer ?
#
loop_
_entity_poly.entity_id
_entity_poly.type
_entity_poly.pdbx_seq_one_letter_code
_entity_poly.pdbx_strand_id
1 'polypeptide(L)'
;MGSDNKPETAAEPTKINHPFLLLSCLVTLAVGTVIALLLFHCVGDRAAYEKKIEVLAAEDLHKLFLAVVVLGRTVLYVNFYPMDFKKDVKGNARADPTYYRTESGEPVVMETEGDLGRYNRANRSVHHMIENFGPFLLGIAVAGNVFPTIILYLACVYGVGRVLHQSGYSSGYGGHAIGFLLANILAGQAMDGLCLLVFLKGEGIM
;
A
#
# COMPACT_ATOMS: atom_id res chain seq x y z
N MET A 1 14.07 -30.47 16.80
CA MET A 1 14.31 -31.20 15.53
C MET A 1 15.03 -30.25 14.60
N GLY A 2 16.25 -30.59 14.19
CA GLY A 2 17.10 -29.73 13.36
C GLY A 2 16.56 -29.62 11.95
N SER A 3 16.52 -28.40 11.41
CA SER A 3 16.20 -28.14 10.01
C SER A 3 17.50 -27.91 9.26
N ASP A 4 17.85 -28.86 8.41
CA ASP A 4 18.99 -28.82 7.51
C ASP A 4 18.90 -27.61 6.56
N ASN A 5 19.49 -26.49 6.98
CA ASN A 5 19.84 -25.38 6.10
C ASN A 5 21.19 -25.67 5.42
N LYS A 6 21.29 -26.79 4.70
CA LYS A 6 22.35 -26.91 3.68
C LYS A 6 21.89 -26.12 2.46
N PRO A 7 22.74 -25.25 1.88
CA PRO A 7 22.45 -24.66 0.59
C PRO A 7 22.41 -25.81 -0.42
N GLU A 8 21.22 -26.18 -0.88
CA GLU A 8 21.08 -26.94 -2.11
C GLU A 8 21.83 -26.17 -3.20
N THR A 9 22.63 -26.91 -3.97
CA THR A 9 23.37 -26.47 -5.16
C THR A 9 22.69 -25.29 -5.82
N ALA A 10 23.42 -24.16 -5.94
CA ALA A 10 22.92 -22.86 -6.40
C ALA A 10 21.87 -23.00 -7.50
N ALA A 11 20.61 -23.03 -7.10
CA ALA A 11 19.48 -22.96 -8.02
C ALA A 11 19.63 -21.66 -8.79
N GLU A 12 19.33 -21.67 -10.09
CA GLU A 12 19.33 -20.43 -10.87
C GLU A 12 18.51 -19.38 -10.12
N PRO A 13 19.01 -18.13 -10.02
CA PRO A 13 18.31 -17.09 -9.30
C PRO A 13 16.90 -16.97 -9.85
N THR A 14 15.92 -17.11 -8.97
CA THR A 14 14.51 -16.97 -9.30
C THR A 14 14.31 -15.66 -10.06
N LYS A 15 13.94 -15.78 -11.34
CA LYS A 15 13.64 -14.60 -12.17
C LYS A 15 12.34 -13.99 -11.70
N ILE A 16 12.34 -12.66 -11.51
CA ILE A 16 11.15 -11.94 -11.09
C ILE A 16 10.10 -11.97 -12.19
N ASN A 17 8.87 -12.33 -11.82
CA ASN A 17 7.72 -12.24 -12.72
C ASN A 17 7.18 -10.80 -12.76
N HIS A 18 7.88 -9.92 -13.47
CA HIS A 18 7.48 -8.52 -13.64
C HIS A 18 6.05 -8.34 -14.18
N PRO A 19 5.57 -9.12 -15.18
CA PRO A 19 4.19 -9.00 -15.65
C PRO A 19 3.14 -9.24 -14.55
N PHE A 20 3.32 -10.28 -13.73
CA PHE A 20 2.41 -10.58 -12.62
C PHE A 20 2.43 -9.50 -11.54
N LEU A 21 3.62 -8.99 -11.22
CA LEU A 21 3.80 -7.90 -10.26
C LEU A 21 3.09 -6.61 -10.71
N LEU A 22 3.28 -6.23 -11.97
CA LEU A 22 2.62 -5.06 -12.56
C LEU A 22 1.10 -5.25 -12.61
N LEU A 23 0.63 -6.43 -13.03
CA LEU A 23 -0.80 -6.75 -13.04
C LEU A 23 -1.42 -6.59 -11.64
N SER A 24 -0.75 -7.09 -10.61
CA SER A 24 -1.21 -6.97 -9.22
C SER A 24 -1.34 -5.50 -8.79
N CYS A 25 -0.40 -4.64 -9.20
CA CYS A 25 -0.45 -3.20 -8.94
C CYS A 25 -1.57 -2.49 -9.72
N LEU A 26 -1.92 -2.96 -10.92
CA LEU A 26 -3.00 -2.39 -11.72
C LEU A 26 -4.38 -2.82 -11.25
N VAL A 27 -4.53 -4.07 -10.81
CA VAL A 27 -5.80 -4.58 -10.27
C VAL A 27 -6.23 -3.79 -9.03
N THR A 28 -5.29 -3.49 -8.12
CA THR A 28 -5.61 -2.70 -6.93
C THR A 28 -6.00 -1.26 -7.28
N LEU A 29 -5.35 -0.66 -8.29
CA LEU A 29 -5.76 0.66 -8.81
C LEU A 29 -7.17 0.60 -9.40
N ALA A 30 -7.47 -0.40 -10.21
CA ALA A 30 -8.80 -0.55 -10.81
C ALA A 30 -9.90 -0.63 -9.73
N VAL A 31 -9.67 -1.40 -8.67
CA VAL A 31 -10.58 -1.46 -7.51
C VAL A 31 -10.74 -0.09 -6.86
N GLY A 32 -9.64 0.62 -6.61
CA GLY A 32 -9.65 1.97 -6.07
C GLY A 32 -10.43 2.99 -6.91
N THR A 33 -10.22 2.96 -8.22
CA THR A 33 -10.91 3.83 -9.18
C THR A 33 -12.41 3.55 -9.23
N VAL A 34 -12.82 2.28 -9.19
CA VAL A 34 -14.25 1.92 -9.11
C VAL A 34 -14.88 2.50 -7.84
N ILE A 35 -14.20 2.40 -6.70
CA ILE A 35 -14.69 2.99 -5.44
C ILE A 35 -14.78 4.52 -5.57
N ALA A 36 -13.76 5.17 -6.14
CA ALA A 36 -13.76 6.61 -6.35
C ALA A 36 -14.90 7.08 -7.25
N LEU A 37 -15.19 6.35 -8.34
CA LEU A 37 -16.32 6.61 -9.22
C LEU A 37 -17.66 6.50 -8.48
N LEU A 38 -17.83 5.46 -7.67
CA LEU A 38 -19.04 5.30 -6.85
C LEU A 38 -19.20 6.46 -5.85
N LEU A 39 -18.12 6.90 -5.20
CA LEU A 39 -18.17 8.02 -4.27
C LEU A 39 -18.50 9.34 -4.99
N PHE A 40 -17.88 9.56 -6.15
CA PHE A 40 -18.11 10.74 -6.99
C PHE A 40 -19.56 10.84 -7.48
N HIS A 41 -20.15 9.71 -7.90
CA HIS A 41 -21.50 9.71 -8.47
C HIS A 41 -22.63 9.53 -7.45
N CYS A 42 -22.39 8.83 -6.33
CA CYS A 42 -23.48 8.38 -5.46
C CYS A 42 -23.50 9.02 -4.07
N VAL A 43 -22.42 9.65 -3.60
CA VAL A 43 -22.32 10.08 -2.18
C VAL A 43 -22.14 11.58 -2.00
N GLY A 44 -21.55 12.30 -2.96
CA GLY A 44 -21.23 13.72 -2.79
C GLY A 44 -21.97 14.69 -3.73
N ASP A 45 -21.68 15.98 -3.55
CA ASP A 45 -22.17 17.05 -4.42
C ASP A 45 -21.36 17.05 -5.73
N ARG A 46 -21.82 16.22 -6.66
CA ARG A 46 -21.20 16.03 -7.97
C ARG A 46 -21.00 17.35 -8.70
N ALA A 47 -21.99 18.25 -8.69
CA ALA A 47 -21.90 19.52 -9.41
C ALA A 47 -20.80 20.42 -8.83
N ALA A 48 -20.67 20.45 -7.50
CA ALA A 48 -19.57 21.17 -6.85
C ALA A 48 -18.21 20.55 -7.17
N TYR A 49 -18.10 19.22 -7.23
CA TYR A 49 -16.85 18.55 -7.61
C TYR A 49 -16.48 18.80 -9.06
N GLU A 50 -17.41 18.67 -9.99
CA GLU A 50 -17.20 18.96 -11.42
C GLU A 50 -16.69 20.38 -11.61
N LYS A 51 -17.34 21.38 -10.99
CA LYS A 51 -16.89 22.77 -11.05
C LYS A 51 -15.45 22.94 -10.56
N LYS A 52 -15.06 22.27 -9.46
CA LYS A 52 -13.68 22.34 -8.96
C LYS A 52 -12.69 21.68 -9.91
N ILE A 53 -13.06 20.53 -10.48
CA ILE A 53 -12.24 19.83 -11.45
C ILE A 53 -12.06 20.68 -12.72
N GLU A 54 -13.10 21.35 -13.19
CA GLU A 54 -13.05 22.28 -14.33
C GLU A 54 -12.07 23.44 -14.07
N VAL A 55 -12.09 24.03 -12.88
CA VAL A 55 -11.12 25.07 -12.49
C VAL A 55 -9.69 24.53 -12.52
N LEU A 56 -9.47 23.35 -11.94
CA LEU A 56 -8.14 22.72 -11.95
C LEU A 56 -7.68 22.36 -13.36
N ALA A 57 -8.61 21.90 -14.21
CA ALA A 57 -8.34 21.55 -15.59
C ALA A 57 -7.98 22.78 -16.44
N ALA A 58 -8.66 23.91 -16.21
CA ALA A 58 -8.36 25.18 -16.88
C ALA A 58 -6.93 25.68 -16.58
N GLU A 59 -6.35 25.28 -15.44
CA GLU A 59 -4.98 25.60 -15.04
C GLU A 59 -4.01 24.42 -15.21
N ASP A 60 -4.40 23.33 -15.88
CA ASP A 60 -3.62 22.10 -16.07
C ASP A 60 -3.19 21.39 -14.76
N LEU A 61 -3.75 21.78 -13.61
CA LEU A 61 -3.40 21.24 -12.29
C LEU A 61 -3.92 19.81 -12.07
N HIS A 62 -4.90 19.35 -12.86
CA HIS A 62 -5.40 17.96 -12.81
C HIS A 62 -4.29 16.93 -13.10
N LYS A 63 -3.24 17.31 -13.85
CA LYS A 63 -2.07 16.45 -14.13
C LYS A 63 -1.26 16.12 -12.88
N LEU A 64 -1.27 17.00 -11.87
CA LEU A 64 -0.63 16.73 -10.57
C LEU A 64 -1.28 15.53 -9.88
N PHE A 65 -2.58 15.32 -10.08
CA PHE A 65 -3.29 14.19 -9.49
C PHE A 65 -2.85 12.87 -10.12
N LEU A 66 -2.60 12.83 -11.45
CA LEU A 66 -1.99 11.68 -12.09
C LEU A 66 -0.59 11.38 -11.53
N ALA A 67 0.22 12.42 -11.27
CA ALA A 67 1.54 12.24 -10.67
C ALA A 67 1.45 11.56 -9.29
N VAL A 68 0.42 11.86 -8.49
CA VAL A 68 0.16 11.15 -7.22
C VAL A 68 -0.15 9.68 -7.46
N VAL A 69 -1.00 9.35 -8.43
CA VAL A 69 -1.32 7.95 -8.78
C VAL A 69 -0.06 7.19 -9.20
N VAL A 70 0.78 7.80 -10.04
CA VAL A 70 2.06 7.21 -10.48
C VAL A 70 3.00 6.97 -9.29
N LEU A 71 3.14 7.95 -8.39
CA LEU A 71 3.94 7.78 -7.17
C LEU A 71 3.38 6.64 -6.30
N GLY A 72 2.06 6.56 -6.14
CA GLY A 72 1.37 5.47 -5.46
C GLY A 72 1.72 4.10 -6.05
N ARG A 73 1.70 3.98 -7.38
CA ARG A 73 2.09 2.74 -8.07
C ARG A 73 3.56 2.41 -7.92
N THR A 74 4.45 3.40 -7.96
CA THR A 74 5.89 3.20 -7.74
C THR A 74 6.15 2.63 -6.34
N VAL A 75 5.54 3.23 -5.32
CA VAL A 75 5.66 2.76 -3.94
C VAL A 75 5.13 1.33 -3.80
N LEU A 76 3.95 1.04 -4.37
CA LEU A 76 3.34 -0.29 -4.31
C LEU A 76 4.19 -1.34 -5.03
N TYR A 77 4.74 -1.01 -6.20
CA TYR A 77 5.64 -1.88 -6.95
C TYR A 77 6.88 -2.23 -6.14
N VAL A 78 7.54 -1.23 -5.55
CA VAL A 78 8.72 -1.43 -4.69
C VAL A 78 8.38 -2.31 -3.49
N ASN A 79 7.19 -2.15 -2.89
CA ASN A 79 6.76 -2.97 -1.75
C ASN A 79 6.43 -4.43 -2.13
N PHE A 80 5.89 -4.68 -3.32
CA PHE A 80 5.62 -6.04 -3.77
C PHE A 80 6.83 -6.72 -4.42
N TYR A 81 7.85 -5.97 -4.85
CA TYR A 81 9.05 -6.52 -5.49
C TYR A 81 9.74 -7.63 -4.66
N PRO A 82 9.92 -7.49 -3.32
CA PRO A 82 10.52 -8.55 -2.50
C PRO A 82 9.67 -9.81 -2.36
N MET A 83 8.36 -9.76 -2.64
CA MET A 83 7.46 -10.90 -2.44
C MET A 83 7.82 -12.10 -3.31
N ASP A 84 8.36 -11.86 -4.49
CA ASP A 84 8.74 -12.95 -5.40
C ASP A 84 9.99 -13.70 -4.92
N PHE A 85 10.85 -13.05 -4.12
CA PHE A 85 11.98 -13.71 -3.44
C PHE A 85 11.56 -14.40 -2.14
N LYS A 86 10.52 -13.89 -1.46
CA LYS A 86 10.02 -14.47 -0.21
C LYS A 86 9.50 -15.89 -0.36
N LYS A 87 9.05 -16.30 -1.56
CA LYS A 87 8.55 -17.66 -1.80
C LYS A 87 9.61 -18.75 -1.59
N ASP A 88 10.88 -18.38 -1.72
CA ASP A 88 12.03 -19.29 -1.61
C ASP A 88 12.63 -19.33 -0.20
N VAL A 89 12.13 -18.49 0.73
CA VAL A 89 12.66 -18.42 2.10
C VAL A 89 11.77 -19.16 3.10
N LYS A 90 12.34 -20.12 3.83
CA LYS A 90 11.67 -20.87 4.90
C LYS A 90 11.52 -20.00 6.17
N GLY A 91 10.36 -20.07 6.81
CA GLY A 91 10.06 -19.36 8.07
C GLY A 91 9.13 -18.15 7.89
N ASN A 92 8.99 -17.32 8.93
CA ASN A 92 8.11 -16.16 8.90
C ASN A 92 8.75 -14.99 8.12
N ALA A 93 8.80 -15.10 6.79
CA ALA A 93 9.35 -14.09 5.87
C ALA A 93 8.59 -12.74 5.87
N ARG A 94 7.57 -12.57 6.72
CA ARG A 94 6.73 -11.36 6.79
C ARG A 94 7.33 -10.23 7.62
N ALA A 95 8.33 -10.52 8.44
CA ALA A 95 9.05 -9.49 9.19
C ALA A 95 9.91 -8.58 8.30
N ASP A 96 9.91 -8.76 6.97
CA ASP A 96 10.94 -8.25 6.05
C ASP A 96 12.32 -8.35 6.71
N PRO A 97 12.69 -9.55 7.16
CA PRO A 97 13.91 -9.72 7.92
C PRO A 97 15.08 -9.30 7.05
N THR A 98 15.87 -8.36 7.56
CA THR A 98 17.22 -8.18 7.04
C THR A 98 18.03 -9.39 7.47
N TYR A 99 18.40 -10.25 6.52
CA TYR A 99 19.22 -11.40 6.81
C TYR A 99 20.66 -10.94 7.02
N TYR A 100 21.11 -10.99 8.27
CA TYR A 100 22.51 -10.85 8.61
C TYR A 100 23.12 -12.25 8.77
N ARG A 101 24.36 -12.44 8.31
CA ARG A 101 25.14 -13.65 8.65
C ARG A 101 26.22 -13.28 9.63
N THR A 102 26.49 -14.15 10.59
CA THR A 102 27.74 -14.10 11.36
C THR A 102 28.90 -14.57 10.47
N GLU A 103 30.15 -14.30 10.87
CA GLU A 103 31.33 -14.84 10.20
C GLU A 103 31.33 -16.38 10.17
N SER A 104 30.72 -17.02 11.18
CA SER A 104 30.47 -18.47 11.24
C SER A 104 29.43 -18.96 10.22
N GLY A 105 28.72 -18.07 9.54
CA GLY A 105 27.74 -18.40 8.50
C GLY A 105 26.33 -18.68 8.99
N GLU A 106 26.06 -18.51 10.28
CA GLU A 106 24.72 -18.68 10.84
C GLU A 106 23.85 -17.44 10.55
N PRO A 107 22.60 -17.62 10.10
CA PRO A 107 21.69 -16.52 9.86
C PRO A 107 21.16 -15.97 11.19
N VAL A 108 21.23 -14.65 11.35
CA VAL A 108 20.59 -13.94 12.46
C VAL A 108 19.16 -13.65 12.05
N VAL A 109 18.21 -14.23 12.79
CA VAL A 109 16.78 -14.07 12.54
C VAL A 109 16.16 -13.24 13.65
N MET A 110 15.23 -12.37 13.27
CA MET A 110 14.44 -11.58 14.21
C MET A 110 13.58 -12.52 15.09
N GLU A 111 13.66 -12.36 16.41
CA GLU A 111 12.79 -13.09 17.34
C GLU A 111 11.33 -12.76 17.03
N THR A 112 10.48 -13.78 16.94
CA THR A 112 9.06 -13.67 16.60
C THR A 112 8.14 -14.17 17.70
N GLU A 113 8.64 -14.76 18.77
CA GLU A 113 7.85 -15.25 19.88
C GLU A 113 8.06 -14.42 21.16
N GLY A 114 7.12 -14.55 22.09
CA GLY A 114 7.15 -13.85 23.37
C GLY A 114 7.10 -12.32 23.24
N ASP A 115 7.50 -11.62 24.31
CA ASP A 115 7.42 -10.16 24.38
C ASP A 115 8.37 -9.45 23.41
N LEU A 116 9.56 -10.02 23.18
CA LEU A 116 10.50 -9.52 22.16
C LEU A 116 9.91 -9.64 20.76
N GLY A 117 9.28 -10.78 20.44
CA GLY A 117 8.57 -10.97 19.18
C GLY A 117 7.43 -9.99 18.96
N ARG A 118 6.65 -9.70 20.01
CA ARG A 118 5.58 -8.68 19.97
C ARG A 118 6.14 -7.29 19.65
N TYR A 119 7.25 -6.91 20.29
CA TYR A 119 7.93 -5.63 20.04
C TYR A 119 8.45 -5.53 18.59
N ASN A 120 9.13 -6.57 18.11
CA ASN A 120 9.65 -6.66 16.76
C ASN A 120 8.55 -6.53 15.70
N ARG A 121 7.44 -7.26 15.88
CA ARG A 121 6.26 -7.16 15.03
C ARG A 121 5.63 -5.76 15.05
N ALA A 122 5.52 -5.14 16.23
CA ALA A 122 5.01 -3.78 16.34
C ALA A 122 5.87 -2.79 15.53
N ASN A 123 7.20 -2.89 15.60
CA ASN A 123 8.11 -2.05 14.80
C ASN A 123 7.97 -2.31 13.30
N ARG A 124 7.86 -3.57 12.86
CA ARG A 124 7.64 -3.87 11.43
C ARG A 124 6.37 -3.21 10.90
N SER A 125 5.28 -3.23 11.67
CA SER A 125 4.03 -2.57 11.27
C SER A 125 4.19 -1.05 11.12
N VAL A 126 5.04 -0.39 11.93
CA VAL A 126 5.38 1.03 11.77
C VAL A 126 6.16 1.26 10.47
N HIS A 127 7.18 0.46 10.19
CA HIS A 127 7.93 0.55 8.92
C HIS A 127 7.00 0.37 7.71
N HIS A 128 6.10 -0.60 7.77
CA HIS A 128 5.09 -0.80 6.72
C HIS A 128 4.21 0.44 6.51
N MET A 129 3.91 1.19 7.58
CA MET A 129 3.19 2.46 7.43
C MET A 129 4.02 3.45 6.61
N ILE A 130 5.26 3.68 7.02
CA ILE A 130 6.16 4.67 6.41
C ILE A 130 6.36 4.34 4.93
N GLU A 131 6.56 3.06 4.62
CA GLU A 131 6.70 2.53 3.26
C GLU A 131 5.48 2.77 2.38
N ASN A 132 4.29 3.00 2.93
CA ASN A 132 3.04 3.12 2.16
C ASN A 132 2.30 4.46 2.39
N PHE A 133 2.78 5.31 3.29
CA PHE A 133 2.06 6.51 3.73
C PHE A 133 2.21 7.69 2.76
N GLY A 134 3.33 7.78 2.04
CA GLY A 134 3.64 8.91 1.16
C GLY A 134 2.54 9.27 0.16
N PRO A 135 2.06 8.32 -0.67
CA PRO A 135 0.99 8.59 -1.62
C PRO A 135 -0.31 9.05 -0.96
N PHE A 136 -0.67 8.45 0.17
CA PHE A 136 -1.87 8.83 0.92
C PHE A 136 -1.78 10.24 1.49
N LEU A 137 -0.63 10.61 2.07
CA LEU A 137 -0.38 11.96 2.59
C LEU A 137 -0.46 13.01 1.47
N LEU A 138 0.19 12.75 0.33
CA LEU A 138 0.14 13.65 -0.82
C LEU A 138 -1.28 13.74 -1.39
N GLY A 139 -2.00 12.62 -1.43
CA GLY A 139 -3.41 12.55 -1.80
C GLY A 139 -4.30 13.44 -0.94
N ILE A 140 -4.10 13.47 0.39
CA ILE A 140 -4.82 14.41 1.27
C ILE A 140 -4.62 15.85 0.82
N ALA A 141 -3.37 16.24 0.52
CA ALA A 141 -3.05 17.61 0.12
C ALA A 141 -3.68 17.99 -1.24
N VAL A 142 -3.63 17.12 -2.24
CA VAL A 142 -4.15 17.45 -3.58
C VAL A 142 -5.66 17.18 -3.69
N ALA A 143 -6.11 15.96 -3.34
CA ALA A 143 -7.50 15.54 -3.48
C ALA A 143 -8.44 16.15 -2.44
N GLY A 144 -7.91 16.58 -1.28
CA GLY A 144 -8.69 17.28 -0.26
C GLY A 144 -9.29 18.60 -0.76
N ASN A 145 -8.66 19.26 -1.72
CA ASN A 145 -9.19 20.49 -2.32
C ASN A 145 -10.45 20.22 -3.17
N VAL A 146 -10.51 19.06 -3.82
CA VAL A 146 -11.65 18.66 -4.67
C VAL A 146 -12.75 18.00 -3.84
N PHE A 147 -12.39 16.97 -3.07
CA PHE A 147 -13.32 16.08 -2.36
C PHE A 147 -13.17 16.13 -0.82
N PRO A 148 -13.27 17.30 -0.16
CA PRO A 148 -12.87 17.47 1.24
C PRO A 148 -13.59 16.52 2.22
N THR A 149 -14.91 16.35 2.07
CA THR A 149 -15.71 15.45 2.92
C THR A 149 -15.34 13.99 2.72
N ILE A 150 -15.11 13.56 1.48
CA ILE A 150 -14.72 12.19 1.16
C ILE A 150 -13.32 11.91 1.71
N ILE A 151 -12.38 12.84 1.54
CA ILE A 151 -11.02 12.71 2.10
C ILE A 151 -11.04 12.60 3.62
N LEU A 152 -11.91 13.33 4.31
CA LEU A 152 -12.08 13.16 5.76
C LEU A 152 -12.51 11.73 6.12
N TYR A 153 -13.51 11.16 5.43
CA TYR A 153 -13.93 9.79 5.69
C TYR A 153 -12.85 8.77 5.39
N LEU A 154 -12.13 8.90 4.26
CA LEU A 154 -11.01 8.03 3.93
C LEU A 154 -9.88 8.14 4.96
N ALA A 155 -9.60 9.34 5.49
CA ALA A 155 -8.62 9.53 6.56
C ALA A 155 -9.03 8.82 7.85
N CYS A 156 -10.31 8.88 8.23
CA CYS A 156 -10.83 8.13 9.37
C CYS A 156 -10.70 6.62 9.17
N VAL A 157 -11.10 6.10 8.00
CA VAL A 157 -10.98 4.67 7.65
C VAL A 157 -9.51 4.23 7.66
N TYR A 158 -8.62 5.05 7.10
CA TYR A 158 -7.18 4.81 7.12
C TYR A 158 -6.67 4.74 8.56
N GLY A 159 -7.01 5.72 9.41
CA GLY A 159 -6.60 5.76 10.80
C GLY A 159 -7.06 4.53 11.59
N VAL A 160 -8.34 4.16 11.49
CA VAL A 160 -8.88 2.95 12.12
C VAL A 160 -8.19 1.70 11.58
N GLY A 161 -8.02 1.59 10.27
CA GLY A 161 -7.31 0.49 9.64
C GLY A 161 -5.87 0.36 10.14
N ARG A 162 -5.15 1.48 10.32
CA ARG A 162 -3.78 1.50 10.85
C ARG A 162 -3.71 1.08 12.31
N VAL A 163 -4.65 1.50 13.14
CA VAL A 163 -4.74 1.05 14.55
C VAL A 163 -4.99 -0.46 14.60
N LEU A 164 -5.98 -0.96 13.86
CA LEU A 164 -6.29 -2.39 13.79
C LEU A 164 -5.12 -3.20 13.23
N HIS A 165 -4.45 -2.69 12.20
CA HIS A 165 -3.25 -3.31 11.63
C HIS A 165 -2.17 -3.41 12.70
N GLN A 166 -1.82 -2.31 13.36
CA GLN A 166 -0.78 -2.26 14.39
C GLN A 166 -1.07 -3.22 15.55
N SER A 167 -2.27 -3.15 16.12
CA SER A 167 -2.68 -4.00 17.23
C SER A 167 -2.72 -5.48 16.83
N GLY A 168 -3.30 -5.78 15.67
CA GLY A 168 -3.34 -7.13 15.12
C GLY A 168 -1.94 -7.70 14.83
N TYR A 169 -1.02 -6.87 14.33
CA TYR A 169 0.34 -7.28 14.00
C TYR A 169 1.13 -7.62 15.27
N SER A 170 0.94 -6.87 16.35
CA SER A 170 1.58 -7.16 17.63
C SER A 170 1.02 -8.42 18.32
N SER A 171 -0.25 -8.76 18.10
CA SER A 171 -0.95 -9.83 18.82
C SER A 171 -0.66 -11.24 18.29
N GLY A 172 -0.23 -11.36 17.03
CA GLY A 172 0.11 -12.66 16.44
C GLY A 172 -0.11 -12.70 14.95
N TYR A 173 -0.02 -13.91 14.39
CA TYR A 173 -0.18 -14.10 12.95
C TYR A 173 -1.63 -13.88 12.50
N GLY A 174 -1.80 -13.19 11.36
CA GLY A 174 -3.10 -12.99 10.70
C GLY A 174 -4.00 -11.87 11.27
N GLY A 175 -3.84 -11.50 12.53
CA GLY A 175 -4.68 -10.49 13.20
C GLY A 175 -4.66 -9.09 12.55
N HIS A 176 -3.67 -8.78 11.73
CA HIS A 176 -3.51 -7.49 11.05
C HIS A 176 -4.25 -7.38 9.70
N ALA A 177 -4.74 -8.50 9.14
CA ALA A 177 -5.24 -8.53 7.76
C ALA A 177 -6.43 -7.59 7.52
N ILE A 178 -7.35 -7.49 8.49
CA ILE A 178 -8.50 -6.57 8.42
C ILE A 178 -8.01 -5.12 8.40
N GLY A 179 -7.06 -4.76 9.27
CA GLY A 179 -6.47 -3.43 9.28
C GLY A 179 -5.74 -3.09 7.98
N PHE A 180 -5.04 -4.06 7.39
CA PHE A 180 -4.40 -3.91 6.08
C PHE A 180 -5.42 -3.60 4.98
N LEU A 181 -6.53 -4.36 4.94
CA LEU A 181 -7.60 -4.16 3.96
C LEU A 181 -8.22 -2.77 4.09
N LEU A 182 -8.54 -2.33 5.32
CA LEU A 182 -9.14 -1.02 5.54
C LEU A 182 -8.18 0.13 5.18
N ALA A 183 -6.93 0.07 5.65
CA ALA A 183 -5.99 1.18 5.43
C ALA A 183 -5.43 1.22 4.01
N ASN A 184 -4.91 0.11 3.48
CA ASN A 184 -4.16 0.12 2.23
C ASN A 184 -5.03 -0.16 1.01
N ILE A 185 -6.06 -0.99 1.15
CA ILE A 185 -6.92 -1.37 0.02
C ILE A 185 -8.09 -0.39 -0.08
N LEU A 186 -8.91 -0.28 0.96
CA LEU A 186 -10.09 0.58 0.91
C LEU A 186 -9.71 2.06 0.89
N ALA A 187 -9.03 2.57 1.91
CA ALA A 187 -8.67 3.99 1.96
C ALA A 187 -7.56 4.37 0.98
N GLY A 188 -6.47 3.60 0.96
CA GLY A 188 -5.32 3.85 0.09
C GLY A 188 -5.67 3.82 -1.41
N GLN A 189 -6.31 2.74 -1.90
CA GLN A 189 -6.63 2.65 -3.33
C GLN A 189 -7.77 3.61 -3.72
N ALA A 190 -8.75 3.86 -2.84
CA ALA A 190 -9.77 4.86 -3.14
C ALA A 190 -9.18 6.26 -3.28
N MET A 191 -8.17 6.63 -2.46
CA MET A 191 -7.44 7.89 -2.61
C MET A 191 -6.78 7.99 -3.99
N ASP A 192 -6.04 6.96 -4.40
CA ASP A 192 -5.42 6.93 -5.73
C ASP A 192 -6.47 6.98 -6.84
N GLY A 193 -7.61 6.30 -6.67
CA GLY A 193 -8.74 6.34 -7.59
C GLY A 193 -9.35 7.74 -7.72
N LEU A 194 -9.49 8.49 -6.62
CA LEU A 194 -9.98 9.87 -6.65
C LEU A 194 -9.01 10.79 -7.39
N CYS A 195 -7.71 10.60 -7.19
CA CYS A 195 -6.70 11.33 -7.95
C CYS A 195 -6.77 11.01 -9.44
N LEU A 196 -6.90 9.72 -9.81
CA LEU A 196 -7.04 9.32 -11.20
C LEU A 196 -8.31 9.92 -11.84
N LEU A 197 -9.42 9.93 -11.11
CA LEU A 197 -10.69 10.48 -11.58
C LEU A 197 -10.56 11.98 -11.93
N VAL A 198 -9.89 12.77 -11.10
CA VAL A 198 -9.65 14.21 -11.38
C VAL A 198 -8.85 14.39 -12.66
N PHE A 199 -7.79 13.60 -12.85
CA PHE A 199 -7.01 13.63 -14.09
C PHE A 199 -7.86 13.29 -15.31
N LEU A 200 -8.56 12.15 -15.27
CA LEU A 200 -9.36 11.67 -16.40
C LEU A 200 -10.46 12.67 -16.78
N LYS A 201 -11.09 13.28 -15.77
CA LYS A 201 -12.12 14.30 -15.98
C LYS A 201 -11.55 15.60 -16.54
N GLY A 202 -10.38 16.03 -16.09
CA GLY A 202 -9.70 17.21 -16.62
C GLY A 202 -9.23 17.05 -18.08
N GLU A 203 -8.87 15.84 -18.48
CA GLU A 203 -8.56 15.51 -19.89
C GLU A 203 -9.82 15.29 -20.76
N GLY A 204 -11.03 15.35 -20.19
CA GLY A 204 -12.28 15.12 -20.92
C GLY A 204 -12.51 13.67 -21.36
N ILE A 205 -11.81 12.70 -20.76
CA ILE A 205 -11.96 11.26 -21.06
C ILE A 205 -13.22 10.68 -20.42
N MET A 206 -13.74 11.33 -19.37
CA MET A 206 -14.96 10.98 -18.65
C MET A 206 -15.77 12.20 -18.22
#